data_AF-L8I973-F1
#
_entry.id   AF-L8I973-F1
#
_cell.length_a   1.000
_cell.length_b   1.000
_cell.length_c   1.000
_cell.angle_alpha   90.00
_cell.angle_beta   90.00
_cell.angle_gamma   90.00
#
_symmetry.space_group_name_H-M   'P 1'
#
loop_
_entity.id
_entity.type
_entity.pdbx_description
1 polymer ?
#
loop_
_entity_poly.entity_id
_entity_poly.type
_entity_poly.pdbx_seq_one_letter_code
_entity_poly.pdbx_strand_id
1 'polypeptide(L)'
;AGCPNSLIKELHHFRILGEEQYNRYQQYGAEECVLQLGGVLCPGPGCGAGLLPEPGQRKVFCEPGRGLGCGFVFCRDCKEPYHEGDCGAVIEASGTVTQAYRVNEKAAEQARWEEASKETIKKTTKPCPRCHVPVEKNGGCMHMKCPQPRCQFQWCWNCGCEWNRACMGDHWFDV
;
A
#
# COMPACT_ATOMS: atom_id res chain seq x y z
N ALA A 1 3.98 -13.13 4.67
CA ALA A 1 4.34 -12.37 3.46
C ALA A 1 4.24 -13.30 2.25
N GLY A 2 3.87 -12.80 1.08
CA GLY A 2 3.72 -13.63 -0.14
C GLY A 2 2.34 -14.27 -0.32
N CYS A 3 1.29 -13.75 0.33
CA CYS A 3 -0.07 -14.18 0.03
C CYS A 3 -0.49 -13.67 -1.37
N PRO A 4 -1.18 -14.48 -2.19
CA PRO A 4 -1.72 -13.99 -3.45
C PRO A 4 -2.78 -12.91 -3.19
N ASN A 5 -2.85 -11.91 -4.07
CA ASN A 5 -3.86 -10.84 -4.03
C ASN A 5 -3.90 -10.01 -2.73
N SER A 6 -2.78 -9.91 -2.00
CA SER A 6 -2.72 -9.18 -0.71
C SER A 6 -1.98 -7.85 -0.80
N LEU A 7 -1.95 -7.20 -1.97
CA LEU A 7 -1.31 -5.88 -2.11
C LEU A 7 -2.09 -4.83 -1.32
N ILE A 8 -1.37 -3.96 -0.61
CA ILE A 8 -1.94 -2.80 0.07
C ILE A 8 -2.51 -1.86 -1.00
N LYS A 9 -3.81 -1.54 -0.91
CA LYS A 9 -4.51 -0.73 -1.92
C LYS A 9 -4.39 0.77 -1.73
N GLU A 10 -4.21 1.21 -0.48
CA GLU A 10 -4.15 2.62 -0.12
C GLU A 10 -2.70 3.07 0.07
N LEU A 11 -2.21 3.91 -0.84
CA LEU A 11 -0.82 4.35 -0.92
C LEU A 11 -0.38 5.17 0.30
N HIS A 12 -1.32 5.85 0.97
CA HIS A 12 -1.02 6.66 2.15
C HIS A 12 -0.51 5.83 3.33
N HIS A 13 -0.75 4.52 3.36
CA HIS A 13 -0.13 3.64 4.37
C HIS A 13 1.40 3.69 4.32
N PHE A 14 2.01 3.91 3.16
CA PHE A 14 3.46 4.02 3.04
C PHE A 14 4.04 5.32 3.65
N ARG A 15 3.20 6.31 3.99
CA ARG A 15 3.67 7.50 4.73
C ARG A 15 4.20 7.16 6.13
N ILE A 16 3.82 6.00 6.68
CA ILE A 16 4.37 5.51 7.97
C ILE A 16 5.90 5.30 7.92
N LEU A 17 6.48 5.15 6.73
CA LEU A 17 7.92 5.00 6.52
C LEU A 17 8.68 6.33 6.68
N GLY A 18 7.99 7.46 6.82
CA GLY A 18 8.56 8.80 6.86
C GLY A 18 8.70 9.44 5.47
N GLU A 19 8.88 10.76 5.44
CA GLU A 19 8.86 11.54 4.19
C GLU A 19 9.94 11.13 3.20
N GLU A 20 11.17 10.89 3.66
CA GLU A 20 12.29 10.51 2.80
C GLU A 20 11.99 9.20 2.04
N GLN A 21 11.52 8.17 2.75
CA GLN A 21 11.22 6.88 2.14
C GLN A 21 9.96 6.94 1.28
N TYR A 22 8.96 7.73 1.67
CA TYR A 22 7.76 7.92 0.87
C TYR A 22 8.06 8.64 -0.45
N ASN A 23 8.94 9.65 -0.44
CA ASN A 23 9.39 10.32 -1.66
C ASN A 23 10.13 9.35 -2.60
N ARG A 24 11.01 8.51 -2.05
CA ARG A 24 11.67 7.44 -2.82
C ARG A 24 10.66 6.44 -3.38
N TYR A 25 9.67 6.04 -2.60
CA TYR A 25 8.59 5.17 -3.04
C TYR A 25 7.80 5.77 -4.22
N GLN A 26 7.46 7.06 -4.15
CA GLN A 26 6.76 7.75 -5.24
C GLN A 26 7.60 7.82 -6.51
N GLN A 27 8.90 8.09 -6.38
CA GLN A 27 9.83 8.09 -7.51
C GLN A 27 9.91 6.71 -8.16
N TYR A 28 10.13 5.64 -7.39
CA TYR A 28 10.14 4.28 -7.92
C TYR A 28 8.81 3.89 -8.57
N GLY A 29 7.68 4.30 -7.98
CA GLY A 29 6.36 4.06 -8.58
C GLY A 29 6.19 4.73 -9.94
N ALA A 30 6.70 5.95 -10.10
CA ALA A 30 6.68 6.65 -11.39
C ALA A 30 7.63 6.01 -12.41
N GLU A 31 8.84 5.64 -11.99
CA GLU A 31 9.84 4.95 -12.82
C GLU A 31 9.32 3.59 -13.34
N GLU A 32 8.76 2.76 -12.45
CA GLU A 32 8.18 1.46 -12.80
C GLU A 32 6.98 1.62 -13.76
N CYS A 33 6.15 2.65 -13.58
CA CYS A 33 5.05 2.93 -14.49
C CYS A 33 5.55 3.23 -15.92
N VAL A 34 6.60 4.05 -16.05
CA VAL A 34 7.22 4.33 -17.36
C VAL A 34 7.73 3.05 -18.02
N LEU A 35 8.40 2.17 -17.26
CA LEU A 35 8.91 0.90 -17.78
C LEU A 35 7.78 -0.04 -18.21
N GLN A 36 6.70 -0.15 -17.42
CA GLN A 36 5.52 -0.97 -17.76
C GLN A 36 4.80 -0.48 -19.03
N LEU A 37 4.84 0.82 -19.31
CA LEU A 37 4.32 1.41 -20.54
C LEU A 37 5.26 1.25 -21.76
N GLY A 38 6.38 0.52 -21.61
CA GLY A 38 7.38 0.30 -22.67
C GLY A 38 8.36 1.47 -22.84
N GLY A 39 8.40 2.38 -21.87
CA GLY A 39 9.35 3.49 -21.81
C GLY A 39 10.76 3.08 -21.40
N VAL A 40 11.58 4.09 -21.15
CA VAL A 40 12.97 3.92 -20.69
C VAL A 40 13.37 5.08 -19.78
N LEU A 41 14.23 4.81 -18.80
CA LEU A 41 14.82 5.84 -17.95
C LEU A 41 16.13 6.33 -18.55
N CYS A 42 16.38 7.64 -18.47
CA CYS A 42 17.62 8.24 -18.90
C CYS A 42 18.80 7.75 -18.03
N PRO A 43 19.85 7.16 -18.62
CA PRO A 43 21.02 6.66 -17.89
C PRO A 43 22.04 7.77 -17.55
N GLY A 44 21.76 9.02 -17.97
CA GLY A 44 22.63 10.16 -17.70
C GLY A 44 22.85 10.35 -16.18
N PRO A 45 24.09 10.54 -15.71
CA PRO A 45 24.39 10.71 -14.29
C PRO A 45 23.56 11.85 -13.67
N GLY A 46 22.80 11.53 -12.62
CA GLY A 46 21.96 12.50 -11.92
C GLY A 46 20.68 12.92 -12.65
N CYS A 47 20.32 12.26 -13.77
CA CYS A 47 19.09 12.55 -14.51
C CYS A 47 17.94 11.62 -14.14
N GLY A 48 17.93 10.38 -14.63
CA GLY A 48 16.85 9.41 -14.36
C GLY A 48 15.48 9.78 -14.97
N ALA A 49 15.40 10.74 -15.88
CA ALA A 49 14.14 11.15 -16.49
C ALA A 49 13.45 9.97 -17.21
N GLY A 50 12.15 9.78 -16.94
CA GLY A 50 11.33 8.77 -17.61
C GLY A 50 10.87 9.24 -18.98
N LEU A 51 11.15 8.45 -20.02
CA LEU A 51 10.90 8.78 -21.42
C LEU A 51 10.00 7.71 -22.05
N LEU A 52 9.05 8.15 -22.89
CA LEU A 52 8.16 7.27 -23.66
C LEU A 52 8.41 7.44 -25.17
N PRO A 53 9.56 6.96 -25.69
CA PRO A 53 9.83 7.01 -27.13
C PRO A 53 8.96 6.01 -27.90
N GLU A 54 8.70 6.30 -29.18
CA GLU A 54 7.91 5.42 -30.05
C GLU A 54 8.47 3.99 -30.07
N PRO A 55 7.61 2.96 -30.19
CA PRO A 55 8.06 1.58 -30.30
C PRO A 55 9.05 1.40 -31.46
N GLY A 56 10.15 0.69 -31.21
CA GLY A 56 11.20 0.44 -32.22
C GLY A 56 12.20 1.59 -32.44
N GLN A 57 11.97 2.77 -31.88
CA GLN A 57 12.97 3.84 -31.92
C GLN A 57 14.15 3.51 -30.99
N ARG A 58 15.33 3.24 -31.58
CA ARG A 58 16.57 2.95 -30.84
C ARG A 58 17.28 4.20 -30.34
N LYS A 59 17.18 5.32 -31.07
CA LYS A 59 17.78 6.60 -30.67
C LYS A 59 16.84 7.35 -29.74
N VAL A 60 17.24 7.52 -28.48
CA VAL A 60 16.44 8.24 -27.49
C VAL A 60 17.15 9.53 -27.12
N PHE A 61 16.46 10.65 -27.22
CA PHE A 61 16.97 11.96 -26.80
C PHE A 61 16.27 12.37 -25.50
N CYS A 62 17.05 12.53 -24.43
CA CYS A 62 16.58 13.09 -23.17
C CYS A 62 16.44 14.60 -23.31
N GLU A 63 15.32 15.04 -23.88
CA GLU A 63 15.12 16.44 -24.26
C GLU A 63 15.13 17.38 -23.02
N PRO A 64 15.97 18.44 -23.01
CA PRO A 64 16.03 19.40 -21.90
C PRO A 64 14.83 20.38 -21.86
N GLY A 65 13.80 20.15 -22.69
CA GLY A 65 12.57 20.94 -22.72
C GLY A 65 11.92 21.00 -21.34
N ARG A 66 11.63 22.21 -20.86
CA ARG A 66 11.10 22.50 -19.50
C ARG A 66 12.03 22.05 -18.35
N GLY A 67 13.32 21.89 -18.59
CA GLY A 67 14.34 21.67 -17.54
C GLY A 67 14.33 20.29 -16.89
N LEU A 68 13.69 19.30 -17.50
CA LEU A 68 13.54 17.94 -16.96
C LEU A 68 14.55 16.93 -17.54
N GLY A 69 14.95 17.10 -18.81
CA GLY A 69 15.97 16.26 -19.43
C GLY A 69 17.38 16.83 -19.35
N CYS A 70 18.39 15.97 -19.51
CA CYS A 70 19.81 16.35 -19.43
C CYS A 70 20.48 16.55 -20.79
N GLY A 71 19.76 16.38 -21.90
CA GLY A 71 20.29 16.47 -23.26
C GLY A 71 21.04 15.23 -23.73
N PHE A 72 21.12 14.17 -22.92
CA PHE A 72 21.82 12.94 -23.30
C PHE A 72 21.08 12.19 -24.42
N VAL A 73 21.82 11.76 -25.44
CA VAL A 73 21.31 10.96 -26.56
C VAL A 73 21.88 9.56 -26.45
N PHE A 74 21.02 8.57 -26.25
CA PHE A 74 21.44 7.20 -25.90
C PHE A 74 20.68 6.14 -26.69
N CYS A 75 21.26 4.94 -26.73
CA CYS A 75 20.64 3.76 -27.32
C CYS A 75 19.63 3.16 -26.32
N ARG A 76 18.38 2.94 -26.78
CA ARG A 76 17.32 2.31 -25.99
C ARG A 76 17.74 0.95 -25.44
N ASP A 77 18.51 0.18 -26.20
CA ASP A 77 18.76 -1.23 -25.92
C ASP A 77 19.86 -1.38 -24.86
N CYS A 78 21.07 -0.90 -25.17
CA CYS A 78 22.25 -1.03 -24.30
C CYS A 78 22.42 0.10 -23.28
N LYS A 79 21.65 1.20 -23.36
CA LYS A 79 21.75 2.39 -22.50
C LYS A 79 23.05 3.20 -22.62
N GLU A 80 23.92 2.86 -23.58
CA GLU A 80 25.13 3.62 -23.92
C GLU A 80 24.84 4.83 -24.82
N PRO A 81 25.80 5.76 -25.03
CA PRO A 81 25.66 6.81 -26.03
C PRO A 81 25.16 6.27 -27.36
N TYR A 82 24.27 7.01 -28.04
CA TYR A 82 23.68 6.51 -29.27
C TYR A 82 24.74 6.16 -30.31
N HIS A 83 24.56 5.01 -30.93
CA HIS A 83 25.44 4.47 -31.96
C HIS A 83 24.64 3.87 -33.11
N GLU A 84 25.26 3.82 -34.28
CA GLU A 84 24.75 3.06 -35.42
C GLU A 84 25.24 1.60 -35.34
N GLY A 85 24.52 0.68 -35.99
CA GLY A 85 24.84 -0.75 -35.93
C GLY A 85 24.41 -1.45 -34.62
N ASP A 86 24.93 -2.65 -34.43
CA ASP A 86 24.58 -3.53 -33.32
C ASP A 86 25.16 -3.04 -31.99
N CYS A 87 24.48 -3.35 -30.89
CA CYS A 87 25.03 -3.08 -29.56
C CYS A 87 26.26 -3.98 -29.32
N GLY A 88 27.26 -3.43 -28.62
CA GLY A 88 28.37 -4.24 -28.10
C GLY A 88 27.86 -5.37 -27.19
N ALA A 89 28.71 -6.36 -26.92
CA ALA A 89 28.36 -7.57 -26.16
C ALA A 89 27.45 -7.25 -24.95
N VAL A 90 26.18 -7.61 -25.11
CA VAL A 90 25.12 -7.37 -24.13
C VAL A 90 25.44 -8.22 -22.90
N ILE A 91 25.65 -7.59 -21.75
CA ILE A 91 25.62 -8.32 -20.48
C ILE A 91 24.18 -8.81 -20.35
N GLU A 92 23.98 -10.13 -20.51
CA GLU A 92 22.69 -10.76 -20.33
C GLU A 92 22.10 -10.30 -18.99
N ALA A 93 20.93 -9.65 -19.05
CA ALA A 93 20.19 -9.30 -17.85
C ALA A 93 19.85 -10.61 -17.13
N SER A 94 20.49 -10.87 -15.99
CA SER A 94 20.10 -11.94 -15.07
C SER A 94 18.60 -11.91 -14.90
N GLY A 95 17.92 -12.91 -15.45
CA GLY A 95 16.47 -13.03 -15.39
C GLY A 95 15.99 -12.80 -13.96
N THR A 96 14.88 -12.08 -13.81
CA THR A 96 14.21 -11.84 -12.54
C THR A 96 14.00 -13.16 -11.82
N VAL A 97 14.92 -13.51 -10.92
CA VAL A 97 14.73 -14.62 -10.00
C VAL A 97 13.59 -14.18 -9.10
N THR A 98 12.43 -14.80 -9.23
CA THR A 98 11.37 -14.72 -8.23
C THR A 98 11.97 -15.19 -6.91
N GLN A 99 12.48 -14.25 -6.13
CA GLN A 99 13.10 -14.54 -4.85
C GLN A 99 11.96 -15.00 -3.94
N ALA A 100 11.93 -16.30 -3.65
CA ALA A 100 10.95 -16.86 -2.73
C ALA A 100 11.15 -16.19 -1.37
N TYR A 101 10.26 -15.26 -1.00
CA TYR A 101 10.26 -14.62 0.30
C TYR A 101 10.15 -15.71 1.37
N ARG A 102 11.22 -15.95 2.10
CA ARG A 102 11.25 -16.94 3.19
C ARG A 102 10.51 -16.37 4.39
N VAL A 103 9.35 -16.96 4.69
CA VAL A 103 8.56 -16.64 5.89
C VAL A 103 8.61 -17.83 6.83
N ASN A 104 8.79 -17.57 8.12
CA ASN A 104 8.69 -18.61 9.15
C ASN A 104 7.21 -19.02 9.31
N GLU A 105 6.91 -20.28 9.05
CA GLU A 105 5.56 -20.85 9.07
C GLU A 105 4.87 -20.66 10.43
N LYS A 106 5.56 -20.94 11.54
CA LYS A 106 5.01 -20.76 12.90
C LYS A 106 4.71 -19.29 13.21
N ALA A 107 5.57 -18.38 12.76
CA ALA A 107 5.34 -16.95 12.94
C ALA A 107 4.16 -16.45 12.10
N ALA A 108 3.98 -17.00 10.90
CA ALA A 108 2.85 -16.66 10.03
C ALA A 108 1.52 -17.15 10.60
N GLU A 109 1.49 -18.34 11.20
CA GLU A 109 0.30 -18.87 11.89
C GLU A 109 -0.10 -17.99 13.09
N GLN A 110 0.86 -17.66 13.96
CA GLN A 110 0.61 -16.84 15.14
C GLN A 110 0.21 -15.40 14.82
N ALA A 111 0.67 -14.85 13.70
CA ALA A 111 0.35 -13.49 13.26
C ALA A 111 -0.99 -13.37 12.51
N ARG A 112 -1.79 -14.46 12.43
CA ARG A 112 -3.16 -14.38 11.90
C ARG A 112 -4.04 -13.60 12.86
N TRP A 113 -4.65 -12.52 12.35
CA TRP A 113 -5.62 -11.69 13.09
C TRP A 113 -6.77 -12.53 13.67
N GLU A 114 -7.16 -13.60 12.98
CA GLU A 114 -8.23 -14.51 13.41
C GLU A 114 -7.87 -15.37 14.64
N GLU A 115 -6.60 -15.63 14.94
CA GLU A 115 -6.22 -16.44 16.12
C GLU A 115 -6.14 -15.64 17.42
N ALA A 116 -6.04 -14.31 17.34
CA ALA A 116 -6.34 -13.41 18.46
C ALA A 116 -7.83 -13.47 18.87
N SER A 117 -8.71 -14.05 18.04
CA SER A 117 -10.13 -14.21 18.32
C SER A 117 -10.43 -15.09 19.54
N LYS A 118 -9.48 -15.91 20.03
CA LYS A 118 -9.71 -16.74 21.24
C LYS A 118 -9.81 -15.92 22.52
N GLU A 119 -9.18 -14.74 22.59
CA GLU A 119 -9.42 -13.77 23.67
C GLU A 119 -10.71 -12.97 23.47
N THR A 120 -11.09 -12.71 22.21
CA THR A 120 -12.31 -11.94 21.82
C THR A 120 -13.61 -12.65 22.22
N ILE A 121 -13.59 -13.98 22.36
CA ILE A 121 -14.75 -14.77 22.85
C ILE A 121 -15.26 -14.27 24.21
N LYS A 122 -14.43 -13.58 25.02
CA LYS A 122 -14.83 -13.11 26.36
C LYS A 122 -15.64 -11.80 26.41
N LYS A 123 -15.92 -11.12 25.30
CA LYS A 123 -16.62 -9.81 25.33
C LYS A 123 -17.75 -9.67 24.32
N THR A 124 -18.54 -10.72 24.08
CA THR A 124 -19.74 -10.63 23.22
C THR A 124 -20.92 -9.97 23.91
N THR A 125 -20.91 -9.88 25.25
CA THR A 125 -22.02 -9.34 26.05
C THR A 125 -21.52 -8.32 27.07
N LYS A 126 -22.16 -7.15 27.13
CA LYS A 126 -21.90 -6.09 28.13
C LYS A 126 -23.22 -5.58 28.74
N PRO A 127 -23.23 -5.21 30.02
CA PRO A 127 -24.43 -4.64 30.64
C PRO A 127 -24.74 -3.25 30.07
N CYS A 128 -26.02 -2.97 29.83
CA CYS A 128 -26.46 -1.63 29.45
C CYS A 128 -26.08 -0.61 30.55
N PRO A 129 -25.46 0.53 30.23
CA PRO A 129 -25.06 1.53 31.23
C PRO A 129 -26.22 2.13 32.05
N ARG A 130 -27.44 2.07 31.51
CA ARG A 130 -28.65 2.64 32.15
C ARG A 130 -29.46 1.62 32.95
N CYS A 131 -29.63 0.41 32.44
CA CYS A 131 -30.53 -0.60 33.04
C CYS A 131 -29.85 -1.91 33.43
N HIS A 132 -28.55 -2.03 33.19
CA HIS A 132 -27.69 -3.19 33.49
C HIS A 132 -28.08 -4.52 32.87
N VAL A 133 -29.15 -4.56 32.06
CA VAL A 133 -29.50 -5.74 31.28
C VAL A 133 -28.36 -6.09 30.34
N PRO A 134 -27.94 -7.37 30.29
CA PRO A 134 -26.95 -7.85 29.34
C PRO A 134 -27.38 -7.58 27.90
N VAL A 135 -26.51 -6.93 27.12
CA VAL A 135 -26.70 -6.65 25.70
C VAL A 135 -25.58 -7.34 24.93
N GLU A 136 -25.95 -8.12 23.93
CA GLU A 136 -25.02 -8.79 23.01
C GLU A 136 -24.65 -7.85 21.85
N LYS A 137 -23.39 -7.88 21.43
CA LYS A 137 -22.90 -7.14 20.25
C LYS A 137 -23.14 -7.96 18.99
N ASN A 138 -24.07 -7.49 18.15
CA ASN A 138 -24.51 -8.20 16.94
C ASN A 138 -23.91 -7.60 15.65
N GLY A 139 -22.60 -7.33 15.61
CA GLY A 139 -21.91 -6.83 14.42
C GLY A 139 -20.74 -5.90 14.72
N GLY A 140 -20.26 -5.18 13.70
CA GLY A 140 -19.11 -4.27 13.79
C GLY A 140 -19.42 -2.87 14.34
N CYS A 141 -20.69 -2.47 14.48
CA CYS A 141 -21.04 -1.13 14.95
C CYS A 141 -20.81 -0.96 16.46
N MET A 142 -20.22 0.16 16.88
CA MET A 142 -20.07 0.51 18.30
C MET A 142 -21.31 1.24 18.86
N HIS A 143 -22.23 1.70 18.00
CA HIS A 143 -23.49 2.31 18.42
C HIS A 143 -24.51 1.24 18.77
N MET A 144 -24.76 1.08 20.06
CA MET A 144 -25.70 0.10 20.59
C MET A 144 -26.99 0.76 21.02
N LYS A 145 -28.12 0.12 20.71
CA LYS A 145 -29.43 0.45 21.29
C LYS A 145 -29.81 -0.65 22.27
N CYS A 146 -30.14 -0.28 23.51
CA CYS A 146 -30.61 -1.24 24.49
C CYS A 146 -31.90 -1.93 23.99
N PRO A 147 -31.96 -3.27 23.94
CA PRO A 147 -33.11 -4.00 23.39
C PRO A 147 -34.33 -3.94 24.32
N GLN A 148 -34.15 -3.53 25.58
CA GLN A 148 -35.23 -3.42 26.55
C GLN A 148 -36.21 -2.30 26.14
N PRO A 149 -37.50 -2.61 25.91
CA PRO A 149 -38.49 -1.63 25.43
C PRO A 149 -38.66 -0.41 26.34
N ARG A 150 -38.45 -0.59 27.65
CA ARG A 150 -38.55 0.46 28.67
C ARG A 150 -37.28 1.32 28.81
N CYS A 151 -36.17 0.92 28.20
CA CYS A 151 -34.89 1.62 28.29
C CYS A 151 -34.54 2.33 26.99
N GLN A 152 -34.42 1.57 25.89
CA GLN A 152 -34.03 2.05 24.55
C GLN A 152 -32.80 2.97 24.50
N PHE A 153 -31.98 2.98 25.55
CA PHE A 153 -30.82 3.86 25.66
C PHE A 153 -29.81 3.55 24.55
N GLN A 154 -29.29 4.60 23.93
CA GLN A 154 -28.29 4.52 22.88
C GLN A 154 -26.92 4.83 23.46
N TRP A 155 -25.96 3.92 23.31
CA TRP A 155 -24.69 3.98 24.01
C TRP A 155 -23.55 3.43 23.16
N CYS A 156 -22.33 3.86 23.45
CA CYS A 156 -21.14 3.35 22.80
C CYS A 156 -20.67 2.05 23.46
N TRP A 157 -20.55 0.97 22.68
CA TRP A 157 -20.06 -0.32 23.16
C TRP A 157 -18.66 -0.24 23.79
N ASN A 158 -17.78 0.61 23.24
CA ASN A 158 -16.42 0.77 23.75
C ASN A 158 -16.39 1.60 25.04
N CYS A 159 -17.02 2.77 25.04
CA CYS A 159 -16.95 3.73 26.15
C CYS A 159 -17.93 3.46 27.30
N GLY A 160 -19.06 2.80 27.05
CA GLY A 160 -20.11 2.64 28.05
C GLY A 160 -20.89 3.91 28.38
N CYS A 161 -20.73 4.99 27.60
CA CYS A 161 -21.46 6.25 27.76
C CYS A 161 -22.55 6.44 26.69
N GLU A 162 -23.37 7.48 26.83
CA GLU A 162 -24.37 7.85 25.82
C GLU A 162 -23.71 8.08 24.46
N TRP A 163 -24.36 7.59 23.40
CA TRP A 163 -23.85 7.73 22.05
C TRP A 163 -23.74 9.20 21.66
N ASN A 164 -22.55 9.62 21.22
CA ASN A 164 -22.23 11.01 20.94
C ASN A 164 -21.26 11.13 19.75
N ARG A 165 -21.06 12.36 19.28
CA ARG A 165 -20.27 12.63 18.06
C ARG A 165 -18.77 12.31 18.21
N ALA A 166 -18.22 12.32 19.43
CA ALA A 166 -16.84 11.90 19.64
C ALA A 166 -16.70 10.38 19.42
N CYS A 167 -17.63 9.58 19.96
CA CYS A 167 -17.68 8.15 19.67
C CYS A 167 -17.86 7.82 18.18
N MET A 168 -18.66 8.62 17.46
CA MET A 168 -18.79 8.50 16.00
C MET A 168 -17.46 8.78 15.29
N GLY A 169 -16.70 9.80 15.69
CA GLY A 169 -15.44 10.16 15.03
C GLY A 169 -14.30 9.19 15.30
N ASP A 170 -14.18 8.76 16.56
CA ASP A 170 -12.99 8.04 17.02
C ASP A 170 -13.08 6.52 16.83
N HIS A 171 -14.27 5.94 16.97
CA HIS A 171 -14.46 4.48 16.96
C HIS A 171 -15.90 4.10 16.60
N TRP A 172 -16.38 4.56 15.43
CA TRP A 172 -17.71 4.21 14.94
C TRP A 172 -17.90 2.68 14.83
N PHE A 173 -16.88 2.01 14.29
CA PHE A 173 -16.88 0.59 14.00
C PHE A 173 -15.71 -0.13 14.70
N ASP A 174 -15.84 -1.44 14.83
CA ASP A 174 -14.74 -2.33 15.19
C ASP A 174 -13.69 -2.36 14.09
N VAL A 175 -12.44 -2.58 14.47
CA VAL A 175 -11.29 -2.69 13.55
C VAL A 175 -11.08 -4.13 13.10
#